data_AF-A0AAW3TW97-F1
#
_entry.id   AF-A0AAW3TW97-F1
#
_cell.length_a   1.000
_cell.length_b   1.000
_cell.length_c   1.000
_cell.angle_alpha   90.00
_cell.angle_beta   90.00
_cell.angle_gamma   90.00
#
_symmetry.space_group_name_H-M   'P 1'
#
loop_
_entity.id
_entity.type
_entity.pdbx_description
1 polymer ?
#
loop_
_entity_poly.entity_id
_entity_poly.type
_entity_poly.pdbx_seq_one_letter_code
_entity_poly.pdbx_strand_id
1 'polypeptide(L)'
;MKKCIIDGELQRDLPTGALLTIEALLDALSDAQIPSPPQLLSFEVVEEDEEGRWSYDMDLEVAHGVVLRAEGEYQDGDHGPATRASVVADAMEGLEVVRRDLERYAQILHEARLAARKVLARWHDAGTPTRLIDVRLDTYDRWRGSIIPHLQVIIEALDERLRPAIEKVNILHPSMLVPILDVEQEAVRNGLRKRRSMMAEGADGMVDQLAINAMAHHGDVAAHLRLLGKHAIYWLADATCIAARNGHVTAGTGDPNADVQWMENGVSVRGTTIPETQLMAAVGRPVQTLMEHPFLSPDMIIEHASCEDDDEGESMLSITFSQRTHWFCMSSGRFWDGDERRSGIGAPFDAAGLVERAVGSMR
;
A
#
# COMPACT_ATOMS: atom_id res chain seq x y z
N MET A 1 -3.19 -5.99 21.36
CA MET A 1 -2.94 -7.41 20.97
C MET A 1 -3.71 -7.68 19.69
N LYS A 2 -3.06 -7.76 18.52
CA LYS A 2 -3.73 -7.98 17.23
C LYS A 2 -4.25 -9.41 17.15
N LYS A 3 -5.55 -9.62 17.29
CA LYS A 3 -6.21 -10.91 17.03
C LYS A 3 -6.86 -10.81 15.66
N CYS A 4 -6.48 -11.73 14.77
CA CYS A 4 -6.97 -11.81 13.40
C CYS A 4 -7.72 -13.13 13.24
N ILE A 5 -8.88 -13.09 12.57
CA ILE A 5 -9.63 -14.28 12.18
C ILE A 5 -8.89 -14.92 11.00
N ILE A 6 -8.54 -16.20 11.11
CA ILE A 6 -7.96 -17.01 10.03
C ILE A 6 -9.01 -18.05 9.64
N ASP A 7 -9.35 -18.12 8.34
CA ASP A 7 -10.17 -19.17 7.74
C ASP A 7 -11.59 -19.37 8.33
N GLY A 8 -12.24 -18.30 8.76
CA GLY A 8 -13.65 -18.34 9.19
C GLY A 8 -13.89 -19.00 10.56
N GLU A 9 -12.84 -19.25 11.35
CA GLU A 9 -12.97 -19.66 12.75
C GLU A 9 -12.75 -18.46 13.69
N LEU A 10 -13.80 -18.09 14.42
CA LEU A 10 -13.77 -17.07 15.45
C LEU A 10 -12.85 -17.53 16.60
N GLN A 11 -11.71 -16.89 16.79
CA GLN A 11 -10.87 -17.17 17.96
C GLN A 11 -11.61 -16.77 19.25
N ARG A 12 -11.69 -17.70 20.20
CA ARG A 12 -12.46 -17.60 21.46
C ARG A 12 -11.95 -16.57 22.47
N ASP A 13 -10.94 -15.78 22.10
CA ASP A 13 -10.31 -14.83 23.01
C ASP A 13 -10.75 -13.38 22.75
N LEU A 14 -11.86 -13.16 22.05
CA LEU A 14 -12.48 -11.84 21.91
C LEU A 14 -13.23 -11.44 23.19
N PRO A 15 -13.27 -10.15 23.56
CA PRO A 15 -14.13 -9.68 24.64
C PRO A 15 -15.59 -10.08 24.41
N THR A 16 -16.30 -10.47 25.47
CA THR A 16 -17.70 -10.93 25.37
C THR A 16 -18.61 -9.89 24.71
N GLY A 17 -18.36 -8.59 24.92
CA GLY A 17 -19.08 -7.52 24.25
C GLY A 17 -18.93 -7.54 22.72
N ALA A 18 -17.71 -7.70 22.22
CA ALA A 18 -17.44 -7.78 20.78
C ALA A 18 -18.14 -8.99 20.14
N LEU A 19 -18.10 -10.15 20.81
CA LEU A 19 -18.81 -11.35 20.36
C LEU A 19 -20.32 -11.11 20.22
N LEU A 20 -20.94 -10.50 21.23
CA LEU A 20 -22.36 -10.18 21.22
C LEU A 20 -22.74 -9.15 20.14
N THR A 21 -21.84 -8.20 19.81
CA THR A 21 -22.07 -7.26 18.71
C THR A 21 -21.99 -7.96 17.35
N ILE A 22 -21.01 -8.84 17.15
CA ILE A 22 -20.86 -9.65 15.93
C ILE A 22 -22.10 -10.51 15.72
N GLU A 23 -22.56 -11.22 16.76
CA GLU A 23 -23.75 -12.07 16.69
C GLU A 23 -25.00 -11.25 16.32
N ALA A 24 -25.25 -10.14 17.00
CA ALA A 24 -26.39 -9.27 16.72
C ALA A 24 -26.36 -8.71 15.28
N LEU A 25 -25.18 -8.41 14.76
CA LEU A 25 -25.00 -7.91 13.41
C LEU A 25 -25.22 -9.00 12.35
N LEU A 26 -24.69 -10.19 12.55
CA LEU A 26 -24.91 -11.33 11.65
C LEU A 26 -26.40 -11.74 11.62
N ASP A 27 -27.07 -11.70 12.76
CA ASP A 27 -28.51 -11.95 12.86
C ASP A 27 -29.31 -10.89 12.08
N ALA A 28 -29.04 -9.61 12.30
CA ALA A 28 -29.71 -8.51 11.61
C ALA A 28 -29.50 -8.56 10.08
N LEU A 29 -28.29 -8.87 9.63
CA LEU A 29 -27.96 -9.04 8.22
C LEU A 29 -28.64 -10.28 7.62
N SER A 30 -28.75 -11.37 8.38
CA SER A 30 -29.47 -12.58 7.93
C SER A 30 -30.97 -12.31 7.76
N ASP A 31 -31.56 -11.51 8.65
CA ASP A 31 -32.96 -11.08 8.56
C ASP A 31 -33.23 -10.11 7.39
N ALA A 32 -32.19 -9.46 6.87
CA ALA A 32 -32.29 -8.49 5.77
C ALA A 32 -32.58 -9.13 4.38
N GLN A 33 -32.77 -10.45 4.31
CA GLN A 33 -33.05 -11.20 3.06
C GLN A 33 -32.02 -10.94 1.96
N ILE A 34 -30.74 -10.90 2.33
CA ILE A 34 -29.64 -10.76 1.36
C ILE A 34 -29.42 -12.06 0.58
N PRO A 35 -28.82 -12.01 -0.62
CA PRO A 35 -28.71 -13.17 -1.53
C PRO A 35 -27.88 -14.33 -1.00
N SER A 36 -27.06 -14.11 0.02
CA SER A 36 -26.18 -15.10 0.63
C SER A 36 -26.05 -14.82 2.13
N PRO A 37 -25.91 -15.85 2.98
CA PRO A 37 -25.71 -15.64 4.40
C PRO A 37 -24.43 -14.82 4.63
N PRO A 38 -24.49 -13.81 5.53
CA PRO A 38 -23.35 -12.93 5.76
C PRO A 38 -22.19 -13.72 6.39
N GLN A 39 -20.95 -13.39 6.01
CA GLN A 39 -19.74 -13.99 6.57
C GLN A 39 -18.82 -12.92 7.13
N LEU A 40 -18.37 -13.09 8.37
CA LEU A 40 -17.32 -12.26 8.95
C LEU A 40 -15.97 -12.68 8.35
N LEU A 41 -15.33 -11.77 7.60
CA LEU A 41 -14.03 -11.99 6.97
C LEU A 41 -12.88 -11.61 7.88
N SER A 42 -13.01 -10.46 8.56
CA SER A 42 -11.98 -9.93 9.44
C SER A 42 -12.60 -9.23 10.64
N PHE A 43 -11.85 -9.22 11.74
CA PHE A 43 -12.12 -8.45 12.94
C PHE A 43 -10.76 -7.98 13.45
N GLU A 44 -10.52 -6.69 13.48
CA GLU A 44 -9.30 -6.09 14.02
C GLU A 44 -9.66 -5.17 15.18
N VAL A 45 -8.98 -5.35 16.31
CA VAL A 45 -9.02 -4.41 17.42
C VAL A 45 -8.01 -3.31 17.13
N VAL A 46 -8.50 -2.08 16.99
CA VAL A 46 -7.73 -0.93 16.53
C VAL A 46 -6.99 -0.29 17.72
N GLU A 47 -7.69 0.04 18.81
CA GLU A 47 -7.10 0.73 19.96
C GLU A 47 -7.76 0.28 21.27
N GLU A 48 -7.01 0.29 22.37
CA GLU A 48 -7.50 0.21 23.75
C GLU A 48 -7.11 1.51 24.44
N ASP A 49 -8.09 2.35 24.80
CA ASP A 49 -7.82 3.60 25.52
C ASP A 49 -7.57 3.36 27.02
N GLU A 50 -7.04 4.37 27.71
CA GLU A 50 -6.75 4.30 29.15
C GLU A 50 -7.98 4.06 30.04
N GLU A 51 -9.19 4.24 29.48
CA GLU A 51 -10.47 4.01 30.13
C GLU A 51 -11.05 2.62 29.83
N GLY A 52 -10.29 1.76 29.15
CA GLY A 52 -10.70 0.40 28.77
C GLY A 52 -11.74 0.36 27.65
N ARG A 53 -11.79 1.40 26.79
CA ARG A 53 -12.56 1.39 25.55
C ARG A 53 -11.73 0.81 24.42
N TRP A 54 -12.37 -0.03 23.63
CA TRP A 54 -11.82 -0.76 22.53
C TRP A 54 -12.50 -0.28 21.25
N SER A 55 -11.74 0.24 20.30
CA SER A 55 -12.22 0.44 18.94
C SER A 55 -11.92 -0.82 18.12
N TYR A 56 -12.82 -1.18 17.22
CA TYR A 56 -12.64 -2.33 16.35
C TYR A 56 -13.27 -2.13 14.98
N ASP A 57 -12.63 -2.77 14.00
CA ASP A 57 -13.05 -2.80 12.60
C ASP A 57 -13.43 -4.22 12.22
N MET A 58 -14.49 -4.34 11.41
CA MET A 58 -15.01 -5.62 10.94
C MET A 58 -15.27 -5.57 9.45
N ASP A 59 -14.85 -6.61 8.74
CA ASP A 59 -15.20 -6.82 7.33
C ASP A 59 -16.25 -7.94 7.21
N LEU A 60 -17.40 -7.64 6.61
CA LEU A 60 -18.54 -8.54 6.46
C LEU A 60 -18.85 -8.76 4.98
N GLU A 61 -18.71 -9.99 4.51
CA GLU A 61 -19.17 -10.38 3.18
C GLU A 61 -20.69 -10.58 3.18
N VAL A 62 -21.44 -9.71 2.51
CA VAL A 62 -22.92 -9.78 2.39
C VAL A 62 -23.40 -10.38 1.06
N ALA A 63 -22.50 -10.49 0.10
CA ALA A 63 -22.63 -11.28 -1.12
C ALA A 63 -21.22 -11.59 -1.60
N HIS A 64 -21.06 -12.58 -2.48
CA HIS A 64 -19.73 -13.06 -2.87
C HIS A 64 -18.80 -11.97 -3.44
N GLY A 65 -17.81 -11.52 -2.65
CA GLY A 65 -16.87 -10.43 -2.91
C GLY A 65 -17.33 -9.02 -2.54
N VAL A 66 -18.53 -8.88 -1.99
CA VAL A 66 -19.15 -7.62 -1.57
C VAL A 66 -18.96 -7.51 -0.05
N VAL A 67 -17.99 -6.70 0.37
CA VAL A 67 -17.53 -6.63 1.76
C VAL A 67 -17.92 -5.29 2.39
N LEU A 68 -18.87 -5.32 3.33
CA LEU A 68 -19.23 -4.18 4.18
C LEU A 68 -18.22 -4.05 5.32
N ARG A 69 -17.60 -2.87 5.46
CA ARG A 69 -16.84 -2.52 6.66
C ARG A 69 -17.78 -1.95 7.70
N ALA A 70 -17.67 -2.41 8.93
CA ALA A 70 -18.38 -1.89 10.09
C ALA A 70 -17.37 -1.55 11.18
N GLU A 71 -17.49 -0.37 11.74
CA GLU A 71 -16.64 0.13 12.82
C GLU A 71 -17.47 0.16 14.11
N GLY A 72 -16.84 -0.11 15.24
CA GLY A 72 -17.51 -0.11 16.52
C GLY A 72 -16.58 0.25 17.67
N GLU A 73 -17.18 0.77 18.73
CA GLU A 73 -16.51 1.05 20.00
C GLU A 73 -17.15 0.19 21.09
N TYR A 74 -16.34 -0.27 22.05
CA TYR A 74 -16.78 -1.06 23.19
C TYR A 74 -16.05 -0.63 24.46
N GLN A 75 -16.76 -0.32 25.55
CA GLN A 75 -16.14 -0.07 26.86
C GLN A 75 -16.38 -1.24 27.82
N ASP A 76 -15.34 -1.71 28.52
CA ASP A 76 -15.50 -2.82 29.45
C ASP A 76 -16.41 -2.44 30.62
N GLY A 77 -17.49 -3.21 30.82
CA GLY A 77 -18.54 -2.93 31.81
C GLY A 77 -19.77 -2.18 31.28
N ASP A 78 -19.72 -1.60 30.08
CA ASP A 78 -20.89 -1.01 29.40
C ASP A 78 -21.38 -1.92 28.27
N HIS A 79 -22.13 -2.96 28.64
CA HIS A 79 -22.80 -3.87 27.68
C HIS A 79 -24.07 -3.26 27.06
N GLY A 80 -24.15 -1.92 27.04
CA GLY A 80 -25.31 -1.17 26.61
C GLY A 80 -25.89 -1.68 25.28
N PRO A 81 -27.21 -1.95 25.22
CA PRO A 81 -27.89 -2.22 23.95
C PRO A 81 -27.71 -1.09 22.92
N ALA A 82 -27.40 0.13 23.37
CA ALA A 82 -27.26 1.32 22.55
C ALA A 82 -26.04 1.28 21.62
N THR A 83 -24.86 0.89 22.13
CA THR A 83 -23.63 0.83 21.32
C THR A 83 -23.73 -0.26 20.26
N ARG A 84 -24.28 -1.43 20.63
CA ARG A 84 -24.62 -2.52 19.70
C ARG A 84 -25.63 -2.08 18.63
N ALA A 85 -26.69 -1.40 19.04
CA ALA A 85 -27.69 -0.89 18.12
C ALA A 85 -27.12 0.13 17.14
N SER A 86 -26.12 0.94 17.54
CA SER A 86 -25.44 1.89 16.65
C SER A 86 -24.68 1.15 15.54
N VAL A 87 -23.80 0.21 15.90
CA VAL A 87 -23.01 -0.57 14.92
C VAL A 87 -23.91 -1.33 13.95
N VAL A 88 -24.99 -1.94 14.47
CA VAL A 88 -25.99 -2.62 13.63
C VAL A 88 -26.71 -1.62 12.73
N ALA A 89 -27.12 -0.45 13.24
CA ALA A 89 -27.80 0.56 12.45
C ALA A 89 -26.91 1.09 11.31
N ASP A 90 -25.63 1.35 11.59
CA ASP A 90 -24.67 1.86 10.60
C ASP A 90 -24.41 0.84 9.49
N ALA A 91 -24.21 -0.44 9.86
CA ALA A 91 -24.05 -1.51 8.88
C ALA A 91 -25.33 -1.73 8.05
N MET A 92 -26.51 -1.63 8.67
CA MET A 92 -27.80 -1.74 8.00
C MET A 92 -28.09 -0.54 7.09
N GLU A 93 -27.68 0.67 7.46
CA GLU A 93 -27.73 1.85 6.58
C GLU A 93 -26.86 1.62 5.34
N GLY A 94 -25.62 1.16 5.54
CA GLY A 94 -24.72 0.77 4.45
C GLY A 94 -25.34 -0.28 3.53
N LEU A 95 -25.95 -1.31 4.11
CA LEU A 95 -26.65 -2.36 3.36
C LEU A 95 -27.83 -1.79 2.55
N GLU A 96 -28.68 -0.94 3.12
CA GLU A 96 -29.86 -0.40 2.42
C GLU A 96 -29.48 0.42 1.18
N VAL A 97 -28.33 1.10 1.19
CA VAL A 97 -27.81 1.83 0.02
C VAL A 97 -27.53 0.88 -1.15
N VAL A 98 -27.09 -0.35 -0.86
CA VAL A 98 -26.54 -1.28 -1.88
C VAL A 98 -27.43 -2.49 -2.13
N ARG A 99 -28.42 -2.71 -1.26
CA ARG A 99 -29.30 -3.88 -1.25
C ARG A 99 -29.92 -4.16 -2.61
N ARG A 100 -30.33 -3.10 -3.31
CA ARG A 100 -30.95 -3.18 -4.64
C ARG A 100 -29.98 -3.57 -5.75
N ASP A 101 -28.69 -3.33 -5.56
CA ASP A 101 -27.63 -3.57 -6.53
C ASP A 101 -26.72 -4.76 -6.14
N LEU A 102 -26.97 -5.46 -5.02
CA LEU A 102 -26.13 -6.57 -4.56
C LEU A 102 -25.92 -7.66 -5.62
N GLU A 103 -27.00 -8.09 -6.29
CA GLU A 103 -26.90 -9.09 -7.36
C GLU A 103 -26.09 -8.57 -8.54
N ARG A 104 -26.26 -7.29 -8.90
CA ARG A 104 -25.49 -6.63 -9.96
C ARG A 104 -24.01 -6.54 -9.59
N TYR A 105 -23.69 -6.19 -8.35
CA TYR A 105 -22.32 -6.11 -7.86
C TYR A 105 -21.67 -7.50 -7.79
N ALA A 106 -22.38 -8.51 -7.30
CA ALA A 106 -21.91 -9.89 -7.30
C ALA A 106 -21.61 -10.38 -8.74
N GLN A 107 -22.46 -10.03 -9.72
CA GLN A 107 -22.22 -10.32 -11.13
C GLN A 107 -20.98 -9.60 -11.67
N ILE A 108 -20.84 -8.29 -11.39
CA ILE A 108 -19.66 -7.50 -11.79
C ILE A 108 -18.37 -8.12 -11.22
N LEU A 109 -18.37 -8.50 -9.94
CA LEU A 109 -17.23 -9.14 -9.30
C LEU A 109 -16.94 -10.52 -9.90
N HIS A 110 -17.96 -11.30 -10.21
CA HIS A 110 -17.79 -12.59 -10.88
C HIS A 110 -17.12 -12.43 -12.25
N GLU A 111 -17.61 -11.49 -13.07
CA GLU A 111 -17.03 -11.18 -14.38
C GLU A 111 -15.60 -10.63 -14.24
N ALA A 112 -15.36 -9.75 -13.27
CA ALA A 112 -14.05 -9.20 -12.99
C ALA A 112 -13.04 -10.28 -12.56
N ARG A 113 -13.45 -11.23 -11.70
CA ARG A 113 -12.61 -12.39 -11.31
C ARG A 113 -12.28 -13.26 -12.52
N LEU A 114 -13.26 -13.55 -13.38
CA LEU A 114 -13.02 -14.33 -14.61
C LEU A 114 -12.05 -13.60 -15.55
N ALA A 115 -12.23 -12.29 -15.75
CA ALA A 115 -11.36 -11.47 -16.57
C ALA A 115 -9.94 -11.41 -16.00
N ALA A 116 -9.79 -11.13 -14.70
CA ALA A 116 -8.49 -11.08 -14.02
C ALA A 116 -7.77 -12.43 -14.11
N ARG A 117 -8.44 -13.55 -13.83
CA ARG A 117 -7.85 -14.90 -13.98
C ARG A 117 -7.35 -15.14 -15.40
N LYS A 118 -8.14 -14.76 -16.42
CA LYS A 118 -7.75 -14.91 -17.82
C LYS A 118 -6.52 -14.06 -18.15
N VAL A 119 -6.46 -12.82 -17.69
CA VAL A 119 -5.32 -11.92 -17.91
C VAL A 119 -4.06 -12.46 -17.23
N LEU A 120 -4.14 -12.82 -15.95
CA LEU A 120 -3.01 -13.32 -15.17
C LEU A 120 -2.52 -14.71 -15.65
N ALA A 121 -3.40 -15.55 -16.19
CA ALA A 121 -2.98 -16.77 -16.89
C ALA A 121 -2.09 -16.44 -18.10
N ARG A 122 -2.43 -15.42 -18.89
CA ARG A 122 -1.57 -14.96 -20.01
C ARG A 122 -0.22 -14.45 -19.52
N TRP A 123 -0.17 -13.80 -18.35
CA TRP A 123 1.08 -13.33 -17.76
C TRP A 123 1.98 -14.49 -17.35
N HIS A 124 1.40 -15.48 -16.69
CA HIS A 124 2.08 -16.70 -16.30
C HIS A 124 2.63 -17.43 -17.53
N ASP A 125 1.84 -17.60 -18.59
CA ASP A 125 2.27 -18.22 -19.85
C ASP A 125 3.37 -17.40 -20.56
N ALA A 126 3.39 -16.08 -20.37
CA ALA A 126 4.45 -15.20 -20.84
C ALA A 126 5.72 -15.20 -19.95
N GLY A 127 5.76 -16.03 -18.90
CA GLY A 127 6.90 -16.18 -17.99
C GLY A 127 6.98 -15.10 -16.90
N THR A 128 5.87 -14.42 -16.59
CA THR A 128 5.79 -13.46 -15.48
C THR A 128 5.11 -14.15 -14.30
N PRO A 129 5.80 -14.34 -13.15
CA PRO A 129 5.20 -15.03 -12.02
C PRO A 129 4.08 -14.18 -11.44
N THR A 130 2.86 -14.70 -11.45
CA THR A 130 1.70 -14.02 -10.88
C THR A 130 0.63 -15.00 -10.42
N ARG A 131 -0.15 -14.60 -9.43
CA ARG A 131 -1.31 -15.32 -8.92
C ARG A 131 -2.37 -14.32 -8.48
N LEU A 132 -3.62 -14.58 -8.88
CA LEU A 132 -4.75 -13.85 -8.33
C LEU A 132 -4.98 -14.27 -6.88
N ILE A 133 -4.98 -13.32 -5.95
CA ILE A 133 -5.42 -13.54 -4.57
C ILE A 133 -6.93 -13.29 -4.51
N ASP A 134 -7.38 -12.09 -4.90
CA ASP A 134 -8.79 -11.73 -4.85
C ASP A 134 -9.16 -10.57 -5.78
N VAL A 135 -10.46 -10.37 -5.99
CA VAL A 135 -11.04 -9.14 -6.54
C VAL A 135 -12.18 -8.73 -5.64
N ARG A 136 -12.13 -7.49 -5.16
CA ARG A 136 -13.09 -6.91 -4.22
C ARG A 136 -13.64 -5.61 -4.77
N LEU A 137 -14.74 -5.14 -4.20
CA LEU A 137 -15.11 -3.73 -4.34
C LEU A 137 -14.14 -2.90 -3.51
N ASP A 138 -13.67 -1.79 -4.07
CA ASP A 138 -12.81 -0.86 -3.35
C ASP A 138 -13.61 -0.19 -2.22
N THR A 139 -13.07 -0.19 -1.00
CA THR A 139 -13.73 0.28 0.22
C THR A 139 -13.67 1.80 0.34
N TYR A 140 -13.90 2.53 -0.75
CA TYR A 140 -13.91 3.98 -0.67
C TYR A 140 -15.01 4.39 0.31
N ASP A 141 -14.66 5.18 1.33
CA ASP A 141 -15.29 5.36 2.65
C ASP A 141 -16.82 5.49 2.73
N ARG A 142 -17.53 5.58 1.62
CA ARG A 142 -18.98 5.64 1.58
C ARG A 142 -19.44 4.92 0.32
N TRP A 143 -20.15 3.81 0.50
CA TRP A 143 -21.08 3.20 -0.48
C TRP A 143 -22.12 4.19 -1.04
N ARG A 144 -22.10 5.44 -0.56
CA ARG A 144 -22.97 6.54 -0.95
C ARG A 144 -22.63 7.04 -2.35
N GLY A 145 -23.32 6.47 -3.35
CA GLY A 145 -23.77 7.24 -4.51
C GLY A 145 -22.99 7.09 -5.82
N SER A 146 -22.04 6.15 -5.94
CA SER A 146 -21.49 5.83 -7.27
C SER A 146 -22.37 4.82 -8.00
N ILE A 147 -22.78 5.15 -9.22
CA ILE A 147 -23.57 4.27 -10.12
C ILE A 147 -22.75 3.03 -10.54
N ILE A 148 -21.42 3.10 -10.42
CA ILE A 148 -20.47 2.09 -10.89
C ILE A 148 -19.41 1.87 -9.79
N PRO A 149 -19.30 0.65 -9.25
CA PRO A 149 -18.37 0.40 -8.16
C PRO A 149 -16.93 0.36 -8.68
N HIS A 150 -16.01 0.91 -7.90
CA HIS A 150 -14.58 0.71 -8.10
C HIS A 150 -14.21 -0.70 -7.64
N LEU A 151 -13.21 -1.31 -8.29
CA LEU A 151 -12.71 -2.63 -7.93
C LEU A 151 -11.29 -2.51 -7.41
N GLN A 152 -10.93 -3.37 -6.48
CA GLN A 152 -9.55 -3.60 -6.06
C GLN A 152 -9.17 -5.03 -6.43
N VAL A 153 -8.14 -5.17 -7.27
CA VAL A 153 -7.59 -6.47 -7.67
C VAL A 153 -6.35 -6.73 -6.83
N ILE A 154 -6.36 -7.81 -6.05
CA ILE A 154 -5.25 -8.20 -5.19
C ILE A 154 -4.51 -9.35 -5.87
N ILE A 155 -3.24 -9.13 -6.20
CA ILE A 155 -2.40 -10.10 -6.91
C ILE A 155 -1.12 -10.34 -6.14
N GLU A 156 -0.65 -11.58 -6.14
CA GLU A 156 0.75 -11.89 -5.88
C GLU A 156 1.48 -11.72 -7.20
N ALA A 157 2.42 -10.78 -7.28
CA ALA A 157 3.15 -10.46 -8.50
C ALA A 157 4.56 -9.96 -8.16
N LEU A 158 5.29 -9.53 -9.17
CA LEU A 158 6.52 -8.79 -8.94
C LEU A 158 6.19 -7.31 -8.73
N ASP A 159 6.68 -6.74 -7.62
CA ASP A 159 6.63 -5.29 -7.37
C ASP A 159 7.49 -4.52 -8.38
N GLU A 160 7.50 -3.20 -8.26
CA GLU A 160 8.35 -2.31 -9.08
C GLU A 160 9.85 -2.65 -8.99
N ARG A 161 10.28 -3.34 -7.92
CA ARG A 161 11.66 -3.80 -7.71
C ARG A 161 11.89 -5.23 -8.21
N LEU A 162 10.91 -5.79 -8.92
CA LEU A 162 10.92 -7.15 -9.44
C LEU A 162 11.04 -8.22 -8.35
N ARG A 163 10.38 -7.99 -7.21
CA ARG A 163 10.35 -8.90 -6.05
C ARG A 163 8.93 -9.44 -5.84
N PRO A 164 8.76 -10.68 -5.41
CA PRO A 164 7.45 -11.19 -5.03
C PRO A 164 6.82 -10.31 -3.95
N ALA A 165 5.64 -9.77 -4.24
CA ALA A 165 4.86 -8.92 -3.36
C ALA A 165 3.36 -9.15 -3.57
N ILE A 166 2.57 -8.73 -2.58
CA ILE A 166 1.11 -8.65 -2.70
C ILE A 166 0.78 -7.23 -3.12
N GLU A 167 0.38 -7.07 -4.39
CA GLU A 167 0.02 -5.79 -4.99
C GLU A 167 -1.49 -5.60 -4.96
N LYS A 168 -1.92 -4.37 -4.67
CA LYS A 168 -3.32 -3.94 -4.72
C LYS A 168 -3.49 -2.97 -5.87
N VAL A 169 -4.16 -3.41 -6.94
CA VAL A 169 -4.41 -2.61 -8.13
C VAL A 169 -5.83 -2.05 -8.08
N ASN A 170 -5.94 -0.73 -7.97
CA ASN A 170 -7.22 -0.03 -7.93
C ASN A 170 -7.74 0.22 -9.35
N ILE A 171 -8.97 -0.20 -9.60
CA ILE A 171 -9.64 -0.17 -10.90
C ILE A 171 -10.90 0.70 -10.78
N LEU A 172 -10.84 1.90 -11.33
CA LEU A 172 -11.93 2.89 -11.23
C LEU A 172 -13.22 2.47 -11.96
N HIS A 173 -13.13 1.54 -12.91
CA HIS A 173 -14.29 1.05 -13.66
C HIS A 173 -14.05 -0.38 -14.15
N PRO A 174 -15.03 -1.31 -14.08
CA PRO A 174 -14.83 -2.71 -14.47
C PRO A 174 -14.26 -2.92 -15.88
N SER A 175 -14.64 -2.07 -16.84
CA SER A 175 -14.09 -2.12 -18.22
C SER A 175 -12.59 -1.80 -18.31
N MET A 176 -12.02 -1.14 -17.31
CA MET A 176 -10.61 -0.76 -17.24
C MET A 176 -9.72 -1.86 -16.63
N LEU A 177 -10.33 -2.93 -16.09
CA LEU A 177 -9.60 -4.02 -15.47
C LEU A 177 -8.53 -4.61 -16.39
N VAL A 178 -8.91 -4.99 -17.61
CA VAL A 178 -7.97 -5.61 -18.56
C VAL A 178 -6.91 -4.61 -19.04
N PRO A 179 -7.27 -3.39 -19.49
CA PRO A 179 -6.27 -2.39 -19.87
C PRO A 179 -5.26 -2.05 -18.79
N ILE A 180 -5.71 -1.85 -17.54
CA ILE A 180 -4.81 -1.50 -16.43
C ILE A 180 -3.86 -2.66 -16.14
N LEU A 181 -4.39 -3.88 -16.01
CA LEU A 181 -3.55 -5.05 -15.81
C LEU A 181 -2.55 -5.23 -16.97
N ASP A 182 -2.96 -5.09 -18.23
CA ASP A 182 -2.02 -5.23 -19.35
C ASP A 182 -0.89 -4.16 -19.31
N VAL A 183 -1.13 -2.96 -18.77
CA VAL A 183 -0.08 -1.95 -18.52
C VAL A 183 0.87 -2.40 -17.41
N GLU A 184 0.36 -2.90 -16.29
CA GLU A 184 1.17 -3.45 -15.19
C GLU A 184 2.06 -4.60 -15.68
N GLN A 185 1.52 -5.48 -16.53
CA GLN A 185 2.29 -6.55 -17.14
C GLN A 185 3.47 -6.03 -17.94
N GLU A 186 3.22 -5.04 -18.79
CA GLU A 186 4.26 -4.51 -19.67
C GLU A 186 5.34 -3.79 -18.87
N ALA A 187 4.98 -3.10 -17.78
CA ALA A 187 5.93 -2.53 -16.82
C ALA A 187 6.83 -3.63 -16.22
N VAL A 188 6.26 -4.70 -15.65
CA VAL A 188 7.02 -5.82 -15.08
C VAL A 188 7.91 -6.50 -16.13
N ARG A 189 7.39 -6.73 -17.35
CA ARG A 189 8.15 -7.34 -18.43
C ARG A 189 9.32 -6.48 -18.88
N ASN A 190 9.13 -5.17 -18.97
CA ASN A 190 10.19 -4.23 -19.32
C ASN A 190 11.25 -4.16 -18.23
N GLY A 191 10.85 -4.12 -16.96
CA GLY A 191 11.78 -4.24 -15.83
C GLY A 191 12.60 -5.55 -15.89
N LEU A 192 11.95 -6.71 -16.13
CA LEU A 192 12.65 -7.99 -16.26
C LEU A 192 13.59 -8.05 -17.47
N ARG A 193 13.24 -7.41 -18.59
CA ARG A 193 14.13 -7.29 -19.77
C ARG A 193 15.32 -6.40 -19.43
N LYS A 194 15.09 -5.25 -18.81
CA LYS A 194 16.13 -4.31 -18.39
C LYS A 194 17.10 -4.97 -17.41
N ARG A 195 16.58 -5.63 -16.37
CA ARG A 195 17.39 -6.40 -15.41
C ARG A 195 18.28 -7.43 -16.10
N ARG A 196 17.73 -8.22 -17.03
CA ARG A 196 18.52 -9.19 -17.81
C ARG A 196 19.60 -8.53 -18.66
N SER A 197 19.29 -7.41 -19.31
CA SER A 197 20.26 -6.64 -20.09
C SER A 197 21.40 -6.10 -19.21
N MET A 198 21.06 -5.50 -18.07
CA MET A 198 22.04 -4.92 -17.15
C MET A 198 22.92 -6.01 -16.51
N MET A 199 22.33 -7.16 -16.15
CA MET A 199 23.11 -8.32 -15.68
C MET A 199 24.06 -8.86 -16.75
N ALA A 200 23.65 -8.86 -18.03
CA ALA A 200 24.54 -9.22 -19.13
C ALA A 200 25.70 -8.22 -19.33
N GLU A 201 25.51 -6.95 -18.94
CA GLU A 201 26.57 -5.92 -18.90
C GLU A 201 27.45 -5.99 -17.63
N GLY A 202 27.11 -6.88 -16.70
CA GLY A 202 27.85 -7.12 -15.47
C GLY A 202 27.35 -6.36 -14.24
N ALA A 203 26.11 -5.85 -14.26
CA ALA A 203 25.48 -5.31 -13.06
C ALA A 203 25.12 -6.43 -12.08
N ASP A 204 25.44 -6.21 -10.80
CA ASP A 204 25.17 -7.13 -9.69
C ASP A 204 23.87 -6.78 -8.95
N GLY A 205 23.34 -5.58 -9.16
CA GLY A 205 22.17 -5.08 -8.45
C GLY A 205 21.76 -3.66 -8.80
N MET A 206 20.86 -3.12 -7.99
CA MET A 206 20.39 -1.74 -8.03
C MET A 206 20.72 -0.98 -6.74
N VAL A 207 20.85 0.34 -6.81
CA VAL A 207 21.08 1.22 -5.66
C VAL A 207 20.22 2.47 -5.77
N ASP A 208 19.61 2.86 -4.66
CA ASP A 208 18.77 4.06 -4.57
C ASP A 208 19.62 5.35 -4.59
N GLN A 209 19.11 6.42 -5.21
CA GLN A 209 19.81 7.71 -5.27
C GLN A 209 20.14 8.25 -3.88
N LEU A 210 19.26 8.07 -2.89
CA LEU A 210 19.50 8.45 -1.50
C LEU A 210 20.75 7.75 -0.94
N ALA A 211 20.92 6.45 -1.23
CA ALA A 211 22.09 5.69 -0.82
C ALA A 211 23.35 6.15 -1.53
N ILE A 212 23.27 6.47 -2.84
CA ILE A 212 24.38 7.08 -3.58
C ILE A 212 24.81 8.39 -2.94
N ASN A 213 23.87 9.28 -2.66
CA ASN A 213 24.15 10.59 -2.09
C ASN A 213 24.75 10.46 -0.68
N ALA A 214 24.23 9.55 0.14
CA ALA A 214 24.79 9.24 1.46
C ALA A 214 26.24 8.73 1.35
N MET A 215 26.50 7.76 0.49
CA MET A 215 27.88 7.26 0.26
C MET A 215 28.81 8.35 -0.28
N ALA A 216 28.33 9.19 -1.21
CA ALA A 216 29.10 10.27 -1.82
C ALA A 216 29.46 11.37 -0.82
N HIS A 217 28.59 11.62 0.16
CA HIS A 217 28.87 12.55 1.25
C HIS A 217 30.02 12.07 2.14
N HIS A 218 30.17 10.76 2.32
CA HIS A 218 31.16 10.15 3.20
C HIS A 218 32.43 9.62 2.48
N GLY A 219 32.47 9.65 1.13
CA GLY A 219 33.65 9.28 0.37
C GLY A 219 33.38 8.78 -1.05
N ASP A 220 34.26 7.90 -1.54
CA ASP A 220 34.13 7.29 -2.87
C ASP A 220 33.02 6.23 -2.87
N VAL A 221 31.93 6.50 -3.60
CA VAL A 221 30.79 5.59 -3.76
C VAL A 221 31.23 4.22 -4.27
N ALA A 222 32.21 4.14 -5.19
CA ALA A 222 32.68 2.87 -5.71
C ALA A 222 33.40 2.03 -4.63
N ALA A 223 34.14 2.67 -3.74
CA ALA A 223 34.76 2.00 -2.60
C ALA A 223 33.69 1.46 -1.63
N HIS A 224 32.65 2.25 -1.35
CA HIS A 224 31.52 1.86 -0.52
C HIS A 224 30.74 0.65 -1.09
N LEU A 225 30.45 0.65 -2.39
CA LEU A 225 29.79 -0.50 -3.03
C LEU A 225 30.66 -1.76 -3.02
N ARG A 226 31.98 -1.65 -3.14
CA ARG A 226 32.89 -2.80 -2.98
C ARG A 226 32.85 -3.37 -1.56
N LEU A 227 32.62 -2.54 -0.54
CA LEU A 227 32.44 -3.02 0.84
C LEU A 227 31.17 -3.87 0.97
N LEU A 228 30.11 -3.56 0.23
CA LEU A 228 28.87 -4.36 0.23
C LEU A 228 29.07 -5.77 -0.34
N GLY A 229 30.05 -5.95 -1.23
CA GLY A 229 30.46 -7.29 -1.67
C GLY A 229 31.04 -8.17 -0.54
N LYS A 230 31.38 -7.59 0.61
CA LYS A 230 31.92 -8.29 1.80
C LYS A 230 30.95 -8.26 2.99
N HIS A 231 30.13 -7.22 3.09
CA HIS A 231 29.22 -6.99 4.20
C HIS A 231 27.83 -6.66 3.68
N ALA A 232 26.80 -7.42 4.08
CA ALA A 232 25.43 -7.10 3.68
C ALA A 232 24.94 -5.75 4.24
N ILE A 233 25.52 -5.29 5.36
CA ILE A 233 25.16 -4.04 6.04
C ILE A 233 26.45 -3.41 6.60
N TYR A 234 26.57 -2.08 6.51
CA TYR A 234 27.60 -1.33 7.22
C TYR A 234 27.12 0.08 7.58
N TRP A 235 27.87 0.77 8.43
CA TRP A 235 27.54 2.08 8.97
C TRP A 235 28.49 3.15 8.43
N LEU A 236 27.93 4.30 8.07
CA LEU A 236 28.65 5.53 7.77
C LEU A 236 29.00 6.28 9.08
N ALA A 237 29.82 7.32 8.97
CA ALA A 237 30.37 8.01 10.15
C ALA A 237 29.31 8.73 10.99
N ASP A 238 28.16 9.06 10.41
CA ASP A 238 27.02 9.73 11.04
C ASP A 238 25.92 8.77 11.51
N ALA A 239 26.26 7.47 11.66
CA ALA A 239 25.32 6.41 11.99
C ALA A 239 24.23 6.14 10.93
N THR A 240 24.38 6.66 9.70
CA THR A 240 23.58 6.20 8.56
C THR A 240 23.94 4.76 8.20
N CYS A 241 22.94 3.90 8.09
CA CYS A 241 23.05 2.52 7.66
C CYS A 241 23.02 2.44 6.14
N ILE A 242 23.94 1.68 5.56
CA ILE A 242 23.85 1.24 4.16
C ILE A 242 23.66 -0.27 4.15
N ALA A 243 22.56 -0.73 3.56
CA ALA A 243 22.17 -2.13 3.53
C ALA A 243 21.95 -2.61 2.10
N ALA A 244 22.56 -3.77 1.78
CA ALA A 244 22.29 -4.54 0.58
C ALA A 244 21.38 -5.73 0.93
N ARG A 245 20.18 -5.76 0.36
CA ARG A 245 19.24 -6.87 0.51
C ARG A 245 18.77 -7.31 -0.88
N ASN A 246 18.92 -8.59 -1.19
CA ASN A 246 18.48 -9.19 -2.45
C ASN A 246 18.97 -8.45 -3.72
N GLY A 247 20.20 -7.92 -3.69
CA GLY A 247 20.78 -7.17 -4.81
C GLY A 247 20.29 -5.73 -4.92
N HIS A 248 19.62 -5.19 -3.90
CA HIS A 248 19.21 -3.80 -3.83
C HIS A 248 19.86 -3.09 -2.64
N VAL A 249 20.43 -1.91 -2.88
CA VAL A 249 21.16 -1.13 -1.89
C VAL A 249 20.37 0.12 -1.52
N THR A 250 20.13 0.28 -0.22
CA THR A 250 19.32 1.36 0.37
C THR A 250 20.06 2.02 1.51
N ALA A 251 19.69 3.27 1.81
CA ALA A 251 20.07 3.97 3.03
C ALA A 251 18.95 3.87 4.06
N GLY A 252 19.34 3.76 5.33
CA GLY A 252 18.42 3.82 6.45
C GLY A 252 19.08 4.44 7.67
N THR A 253 18.30 4.83 8.68
CA THR A 253 18.84 5.21 9.99
C THR A 253 18.82 4.03 10.94
N GLY A 254 19.90 3.84 11.70
CA GLY A 254 20.00 2.74 12.67
C GLY A 254 19.50 3.05 14.06
N ASP A 255 19.53 4.33 14.41
CA ASP A 255 19.06 4.82 15.69
C ASP A 255 17.60 5.24 15.56
N PRO A 256 16.66 4.55 16.22
CA PRO A 256 15.24 4.89 16.19
C PRO A 256 14.94 6.24 16.88
N ASN A 257 15.90 6.84 17.58
CA ASN A 257 15.77 8.12 18.27
C ASN A 257 16.53 9.25 17.55
N ALA A 258 17.04 9.01 16.34
CA ALA A 258 17.65 10.08 15.57
C ALA A 258 16.60 11.13 15.17
N ASP A 259 17.01 12.40 15.19
CA ASP A 259 16.21 13.55 14.74
C ASP A 259 15.76 13.40 13.29
N VAL A 260 16.60 12.78 12.45
CA VAL A 260 16.32 12.50 11.04
C VAL A 260 16.44 11.01 10.78
N GLN A 261 15.35 10.42 10.29
CA GLN A 261 15.24 8.99 10.02
C GLN A 261 15.07 8.73 8.53
N TRP A 262 15.95 7.94 7.97
CA TRP A 262 15.89 7.49 6.59
C TRP A 262 15.24 6.11 6.52
N MET A 263 14.28 5.95 5.61
CA MET A 263 13.70 4.66 5.28
C MET A 263 13.46 4.54 3.79
N GLU A 264 14.40 3.91 3.07
CA GLU A 264 14.31 3.67 1.62
C GLU A 264 14.08 4.95 0.79
N ASN A 265 12.81 5.30 0.55
CA ASN A 265 12.32 6.47 -0.18
C ASN A 265 11.56 7.47 0.70
N GLY A 266 11.71 7.35 2.01
CA GLY A 266 11.12 8.22 3.00
C GLY A 266 12.16 8.85 3.91
N VAL A 267 11.78 10.01 4.44
CA VAL A 267 12.46 10.67 5.55
C VAL A 267 11.43 11.11 6.57
N SER A 268 11.73 10.86 7.84
CA SER A 268 10.98 11.39 8.96
C SER A 268 11.86 12.31 9.80
N VAL A 269 11.32 13.44 10.24
CA VAL A 269 12.02 14.45 11.04
C VAL A 269 11.23 14.73 12.31
N ARG A 270 11.85 14.46 13.47
CA ARG A 270 11.25 14.69 14.79
C ARG A 270 11.23 16.17 15.15
N GLY A 271 10.29 16.55 16.03
CA GLY A 271 10.11 17.92 16.50
C GLY A 271 9.81 18.95 15.42
N THR A 272 9.33 18.52 14.24
CA THR A 272 9.14 19.39 13.07
C THR A 272 7.68 19.38 12.64
N THR A 273 7.07 20.56 12.65
CA THR A 273 5.69 20.77 12.21
C THR A 273 5.66 21.73 11.04
N ILE A 274 5.01 21.33 9.95
CA ILE A 274 4.77 22.16 8.77
C ILE A 274 3.25 22.28 8.56
N PRO A 275 2.71 23.47 8.27
CA PRO A 275 1.27 23.61 7.98
C PRO A 275 0.82 22.71 6.82
N GLU A 276 -0.32 22.05 6.97
CA GLU A 276 -0.89 21.14 5.97
C GLU A 276 -0.98 21.77 4.57
N THR A 277 -1.34 23.06 4.49
CA THR A 277 -1.39 23.80 3.23
C THR A 277 -0.05 23.87 2.50
N GLN A 278 1.07 23.92 3.23
CA GLN A 278 2.42 23.90 2.65
C GLN A 278 2.81 22.48 2.24
N LEU A 279 2.46 21.47 3.05
CA LEU A 279 2.70 20.05 2.73
C LEU A 279 1.99 19.65 1.43
N MET A 280 0.70 19.99 1.30
CA MET A 280 -0.08 19.74 0.09
C MET A 280 0.51 20.46 -1.13
N ALA A 281 0.98 21.70 -0.97
CA ALA A 281 1.57 22.48 -2.05
C ALA A 281 2.96 21.97 -2.48
N ALA A 282 3.62 21.18 -1.65
CA ALA A 282 4.94 20.62 -1.91
C ALA A 282 4.91 19.31 -2.71
N VAL A 283 3.77 18.61 -2.75
CA VAL A 283 3.59 17.41 -3.59
C VAL A 283 3.91 17.73 -5.05
N GLY A 284 4.70 16.85 -5.69
CA GLY A 284 5.18 17.05 -7.06
C GLY A 284 6.38 18.00 -7.19
N ARG A 285 6.89 18.56 -6.08
CA ARG A 285 8.09 19.42 -6.06
C ARG A 285 9.30 18.67 -5.50
N PRO A 286 10.53 19.18 -5.72
CA PRO A 286 11.71 18.63 -5.08
C PRO A 286 11.56 18.57 -3.56
N VAL A 287 12.02 17.48 -2.95
CA VAL A 287 12.04 17.28 -1.48
C VAL A 287 12.72 18.41 -0.72
N GLN A 288 13.70 19.06 -1.38
CA GLN A 288 14.39 20.25 -0.88
C GLN A 288 13.48 21.46 -0.64
N THR A 289 12.24 21.44 -1.15
CA THR A 289 11.23 22.47 -0.84
C THR A 289 10.78 22.43 0.62
N LEU A 290 10.83 21.26 1.26
CA LEU A 290 10.43 21.08 2.66
C LEU A 290 11.64 20.96 3.61
N MET A 291 12.75 20.38 3.15
CA MET A 291 13.94 20.23 3.99
C MET A 291 15.25 20.18 3.19
N GLU A 292 16.28 20.86 3.67
CA GLU A 292 17.63 20.76 3.12
C GLU A 292 18.44 19.69 3.86
N HIS A 293 18.97 18.71 3.14
CA HIS A 293 19.90 17.72 3.69
C HIS A 293 20.90 17.28 2.61
N PRO A 294 22.19 17.02 2.94
CA PRO A 294 23.19 16.62 1.95
C PRO A 294 22.85 15.36 1.14
N PHE A 295 22.00 14.49 1.68
CA PHE A 295 21.58 13.25 1.01
C PHE A 295 20.44 13.49 0.01
N LEU A 296 19.75 14.61 0.10
CA LEU A 296 18.59 14.93 -0.71
C LEU A 296 19.01 15.74 -1.93
N SER A 297 18.49 15.39 -3.09
CA SER A 297 18.79 16.05 -4.36
C SER A 297 17.55 16.62 -5.04
N PRO A 298 17.69 17.62 -5.94
CA PRO A 298 16.55 18.28 -6.59
C PRO A 298 15.67 17.35 -7.45
N ASP A 299 16.20 16.19 -7.85
CA ASP A 299 15.50 15.19 -8.65
C ASP A 299 14.68 14.19 -7.81
N MET A 300 14.77 14.27 -6.48
CA MET A 300 13.88 13.55 -5.57
C MET A 300 12.59 14.35 -5.38
N ILE A 301 11.47 13.81 -5.86
CA ILE A 301 10.20 14.56 -5.93
C ILE A 301 9.22 14.03 -4.89
N ILE A 302 8.67 14.94 -4.08
CA ILE A 302 7.70 14.62 -3.02
C ILE A 302 6.45 13.99 -3.64
N GLU A 303 6.06 12.84 -3.10
CA GLU A 303 4.83 12.15 -3.47
C GLU A 303 3.78 12.32 -2.39
N HIS A 304 4.21 12.26 -1.13
CA HIS A 304 3.36 12.43 0.02
C HIS A 304 4.15 13.10 1.15
N ALA A 305 3.48 13.94 1.93
CA ALA A 305 4.04 14.52 3.14
C ALA A 305 2.94 14.75 4.17
N SER A 306 3.17 14.35 5.41
CA SER A 306 2.26 14.52 6.54
C SER A 306 3.03 14.99 7.78
N CYS A 307 2.31 15.63 8.70
CA CYS A 307 2.77 15.86 10.06
C CYS A 307 1.80 15.18 11.00
N GLU A 308 2.31 14.27 11.82
CA GLU A 308 1.56 13.53 12.83
C GLU A 308 2.32 13.64 14.15
N ASP A 309 1.61 13.68 15.28
CA ASP A 309 2.27 13.61 16.58
C ASP A 309 2.65 12.14 16.84
N ASP A 310 3.87 11.90 17.31
CA ASP A 310 4.33 10.58 17.70
C ASP A 310 3.70 10.13 19.03
N ASP A 311 3.97 8.88 19.43
CA ASP A 311 3.44 8.29 20.66
C ASP A 311 3.86 9.06 21.94
N GLU A 312 4.87 9.92 21.86
CA GLU A 312 5.37 10.76 22.95
C GLU A 312 4.79 12.20 22.89
N GLY A 313 3.94 12.49 21.91
CA GLY A 313 3.32 13.80 21.67
C GLY A 313 4.25 14.80 20.99
N GLU A 314 5.37 14.36 20.42
CA GLU A 314 6.24 15.19 19.59
C GLU A 314 5.81 15.14 18.13
N SER A 315 5.64 16.30 17.49
CA SER A 315 5.29 16.34 16.08
C SER A 315 6.41 15.76 15.20
N MET A 316 6.05 14.84 14.31
CA MET A 316 6.92 14.20 13.35
C MET A 316 6.47 14.54 11.92
N LEU A 317 7.36 15.17 11.17
CA LEU A 317 7.21 15.36 9.73
C LEU A 317 7.61 14.07 9.01
N SER A 318 6.72 13.48 8.23
CA SER A 318 7.01 12.32 7.38
C SER A 318 6.87 12.70 5.91
N ILE A 319 7.89 12.41 5.11
CA ILE A 319 7.92 12.71 3.67
C ILE A 319 8.29 11.45 2.91
N THR A 320 7.45 11.07 1.94
CA THR A 320 7.73 10.04 0.95
C THR A 320 8.01 10.71 -0.39
N PHE A 321 9.08 10.30 -1.07
CA PHE A 321 9.50 10.89 -2.33
C PHE A 321 9.88 9.83 -3.37
N SER A 322 9.63 10.15 -4.63
CA SER A 322 10.19 9.44 -5.77
C SER A 322 11.67 9.74 -5.91
N GLN A 323 12.45 8.75 -6.29
CA GLN A 323 13.89 8.90 -6.55
C GLN A 323 14.33 7.99 -7.68
N ARG A 324 15.48 8.30 -8.29
CA ARG A 324 16.10 7.44 -9.30
C ARG A 324 16.72 6.20 -8.64
N THR A 325 16.79 5.14 -9.41
CA THR A 325 17.58 3.96 -9.08
C THR A 325 18.68 3.77 -10.12
N HIS A 326 19.80 3.22 -9.70
CA HIS A 326 20.96 2.99 -10.57
C HIS A 326 21.36 1.55 -10.54
N TRP A 327 21.72 0.99 -11.70
CA TRP A 327 22.35 -0.32 -11.74
C TRP A 327 23.82 -0.17 -11.35
N PHE A 328 24.35 -1.13 -10.61
CA PHE A 328 25.73 -1.08 -10.16
C PHE A 328 26.43 -2.44 -10.29
N CYS A 329 27.76 -2.39 -10.40
CA CYS A 329 28.62 -3.56 -10.36
C CYS A 329 29.55 -3.45 -9.15
N MET A 330 29.42 -4.37 -8.19
CA MET A 330 30.20 -4.39 -6.95
C MET A 330 31.69 -4.53 -7.21
N SER A 331 32.09 -5.35 -8.18
CA SER A 331 33.51 -5.62 -8.46
C SER A 331 34.22 -4.43 -9.10
N SER A 332 33.60 -3.79 -10.09
CA SER A 332 34.19 -2.68 -10.84
C SER A 332 33.90 -1.31 -10.23
N GLY A 333 32.78 -1.15 -9.52
CA GLY A 333 32.25 0.14 -9.07
C GLY A 333 31.60 0.95 -10.19
N ARG A 334 31.28 0.31 -11.33
CA ARG A 334 30.56 0.97 -12.45
C ARG A 334 29.09 1.16 -12.12
N PHE A 335 28.53 2.22 -12.70
CA PHE A 335 27.13 2.57 -12.62
C PHE A 335 26.53 2.70 -14.02
N TRP A 336 25.24 2.39 -14.11
CA TRP A 336 24.41 2.69 -15.25
C TRP A 336 23.14 3.36 -14.74
N ASP A 337 22.72 4.41 -15.44
CA ASP A 337 21.44 5.05 -15.14
C ASP A 337 20.30 4.02 -15.29
N GLY A 338 19.55 3.84 -14.21
CA GLY A 338 18.21 3.26 -14.27
C GLY A 338 17.25 4.41 -14.52
N ASP A 339 16.69 4.51 -15.73
CA ASP A 339 15.73 5.55 -16.11
C ASP A 339 14.37 5.46 -15.37
N GLU A 340 14.28 4.64 -14.32
CA GLU A 340 13.07 4.40 -13.56
C GLU A 340 13.07 5.30 -12.32
N ARG A 341 12.30 6.40 -12.40
CA ARG A 341 11.87 7.13 -11.20
C ARG A 341 10.91 6.22 -10.45
N ARG A 342 11.25 5.93 -9.21
CA ARG A 342 10.45 5.10 -8.32
C ARG A 342 9.19 5.86 -7.94
N SER A 343 8.01 5.42 -8.37
CA SER A 343 6.74 5.95 -7.85
C SER A 343 6.39 5.20 -6.58
N GLY A 344 6.13 5.90 -5.47
CA GLY A 344 5.51 5.29 -4.31
C GLY A 344 4.18 4.65 -4.70
N ILE A 345 3.96 3.43 -4.22
CA ILE A 345 2.65 2.79 -4.24
C ILE A 345 1.67 3.75 -3.54
N GLY A 346 0.78 4.36 -4.33
CA GLY A 346 -0.18 5.38 -3.86
C GLY A 346 -0.19 6.69 -4.64
N ALA A 347 0.74 6.92 -5.58
CA ALA A 347 0.57 8.04 -6.52
C ALA A 347 -0.76 7.82 -7.27
N PRO A 348 -1.69 8.81 -7.27
CA PRO A 348 -2.95 8.65 -7.97
C PRO A 348 -2.63 8.36 -9.43
N PHE A 349 -3.05 7.18 -9.89
CA PHE A 349 -3.12 6.85 -11.29
C PHE A 349 -3.71 8.06 -12.00
N ASP A 350 -2.93 8.69 -12.90
CA ASP A 350 -3.41 9.81 -13.71
C ASP A 350 -4.42 9.27 -14.74
N ALA A 351 -5.62 8.95 -14.24
CA ALA A 351 -6.75 8.52 -15.03
C ALA A 351 -7.11 9.58 -16.08
N ALA A 352 -6.82 10.86 -15.81
CA ALA A 352 -7.06 11.95 -16.75
C ALA A 352 -6.14 11.83 -17.99
N GLY A 353 -4.84 11.57 -17.79
CA GLY A 353 -3.88 11.35 -18.86
C GLY A 353 -4.17 10.11 -19.73
N LEU A 354 -4.82 9.09 -19.19
CA LEU A 354 -5.18 7.87 -19.91
C LEU A 354 -6.54 7.98 -20.64
N VAL A 355 -7.51 8.70 -20.06
CA VAL A 355 -8.78 9.03 -20.73
C VAL A 355 -8.53 9.97 -21.91
N GLU A 356 -7.64 10.96 -21.81
CA GLU A 356 -7.27 11.80 -22.95
C GLU A 356 -6.60 11.02 -24.08
N ARG A 357 -5.76 10.03 -23.77
CA ARG A 357 -5.12 9.16 -24.78
C ARG A 357 -6.11 8.17 -25.40
N ALA A 358 -7.05 7.64 -24.63
CA ALA A 358 -8.07 6.72 -25.13
C ALA A 358 -9.15 7.43 -25.97
N VAL A 359 -9.53 8.67 -25.60
CA VAL A 359 -10.48 9.49 -26.37
C VAL A 359 -9.80 10.12 -27.59
N GLY A 360 -8.50 10.43 -27.49
CA GLY A 360 -7.70 10.92 -28.61
C GLY A 360 -7.47 9.90 -29.72
N SER A 361 -7.49 8.60 -29.43
CA SER A 361 -7.36 7.53 -30.44
C SER A 361 -8.68 7.12 -31.11
N MET A 362 -9.80 7.74 -30.73
CA MET A 362 -11.13 7.50 -31.32
C MET A 362 -11.64 8.67 -32.18
N ARG A 363 -10.76 9.63 -32.54
CA ARG A 363 -11.07 10.72 -33.49
C ARG A 363 -10.32 10.56 -34.81
#